data_AF-A0A397AY23-F1
#
_entry.id   AF-A0A397AY23-F1
#
_cell.length_a   1.000
_cell.length_b   1.000
_cell.length_c   1.000
_cell.angle_alpha   90.00
_cell.angle_beta   90.00
_cell.angle_gamma   90.00
#
_symmetry.space_group_name_H-M   'P 1'
#
loop_
_entity.id
_entity.type
_entity.pdbx_description
1 polymer ?
#
loop_
_entity_poly.entity_id
_entity_poly.type
_entity_poly.pdbx_seq_one_letter_code
_entity_poly.pdbx_strand_id
1 'polypeptide(L)'
;MKTAFVLSIVAVATAAQDKIWPSVLRSIQQTSTASVAVTIDDLNAQKDSSVFDWAKCKGLENEPVLLCNDLTKEEINSLAALPNVQKITNIADISAPCPLNIIPKPADTAAAPTPSACDKPMEGIDYDGKDIKSTQRSNSDDCCDDCANTPGCVVYVWAPWNDGTCFLKSSTGNSVPKWGVKAAKVTKPAKVIKPAGSCEAVQDNVDYEGNDITSTQRSNSDDCCDDCANTPGCVVYVWAPWNDGTCFLKSSAGNSVPKWGVKSAKITKSAGSCQAAQANVDYNGKDIARISAEKEHCCALCLEADSCVGYSHYEGHCYLKGELGDASTKEGVTSGVRD
;
A
#
# COMPACT_ATOMS: atom_id res chain seq x y z
N MET A 1 -15.91 8.29 50.03
CA MET A 1 -15.08 7.21 49.46
C MET A 1 -15.95 6.15 48.77
N LYS A 2 -16.42 6.37 47.54
CA LYS A 2 -17.12 5.33 46.75
C LYS A 2 -16.83 5.39 45.24
N THR A 3 -16.03 6.34 44.77
CA THR A 3 -15.81 6.61 43.34
C THR A 3 -14.52 6.01 42.76
N ALA A 4 -13.61 5.48 43.59
CA ALA A 4 -12.34 4.90 43.12
C ALA A 4 -12.40 3.40 42.78
N PHE A 5 -13.41 2.66 43.27
CA PHE A 5 -13.49 1.20 43.08
C PHE A 5 -14.07 0.78 41.72
N VAL A 6 -14.88 1.64 41.09
CA VAL A 6 -15.57 1.32 39.82
C VAL A 6 -14.62 1.41 38.62
N LEU A 7 -13.63 2.33 38.65
CA LEU A 7 -12.67 2.52 37.56
C LEU A 7 -11.69 1.35 37.39
N SER A 8 -11.24 0.70 38.47
CA SER A 8 -10.35 -0.47 38.38
C SER A 8 -11.07 -1.74 37.90
N ILE A 9 -12.36 -1.92 38.24
CA ILE A 9 -13.12 -3.12 37.81
C ILE A 9 -13.47 -3.03 36.32
N VAL A 10 -13.81 -1.84 35.81
CA VAL A 10 -14.12 -1.64 34.39
C VAL A 10 -12.88 -1.81 33.51
N ALA A 11 -11.70 -1.31 33.94
CA ALA A 11 -10.46 -1.47 33.19
C ALA A 11 -9.96 -2.92 33.08
N VAL A 12 -10.17 -3.73 34.13
CA VAL A 12 -9.84 -5.17 34.12
C VAL A 12 -10.83 -5.95 33.25
N ALA A 13 -12.11 -5.58 33.25
CA ALA A 13 -13.13 -6.22 32.42
C ALA A 13 -12.93 -5.95 30.91
N THR A 14 -12.48 -4.75 30.53
CA THR A 14 -12.18 -4.44 29.12
C THR A 14 -10.92 -5.14 28.62
N ALA A 15 -9.85 -5.20 29.43
CA ALA A 15 -8.62 -5.90 29.06
C ALA A 15 -8.78 -7.43 28.97
N ALA A 16 -9.71 -8.00 29.75
CA ALA A 16 -10.05 -9.43 29.68
C ALA A 16 -10.83 -9.78 28.39
N GLN A 17 -11.66 -8.88 27.86
CA GLN A 17 -12.43 -9.16 26.64
C GLN A 17 -11.56 -9.24 25.38
N ASP A 18 -10.39 -8.61 25.35
CA ASP A 18 -9.47 -8.62 24.19
C ASP A 18 -8.90 -10.02 23.89
N LYS A 19 -8.97 -10.94 24.85
CA LYS A 19 -8.52 -12.34 24.70
C LYS A 19 -9.60 -13.27 24.10
N ILE A 20 -10.85 -12.82 24.02
CA ILE A 20 -11.99 -13.62 23.55
C ILE A 20 -12.27 -13.30 22.07
N TRP A 21 -12.27 -14.32 21.21
CA TRP A 21 -12.56 -14.09 19.79
C TRP A 21 -14.01 -13.66 19.53
N PRO A 22 -14.26 -12.77 18.55
CA PRO A 22 -15.62 -12.31 18.23
C PRO A 22 -16.59 -13.44 17.85
N SER A 23 -16.09 -14.50 17.24
CA SER A 23 -16.87 -15.69 16.91
C SER A 23 -17.34 -16.47 18.14
N VAL A 24 -16.59 -16.44 19.24
CA VAL A 24 -16.95 -17.01 20.53
C VAL A 24 -18.04 -16.16 21.19
N LEU A 25 -17.87 -14.83 21.19
CA LEU A 25 -18.88 -13.90 21.70
C LEU A 25 -20.21 -14.02 20.96
N ARG A 26 -20.17 -14.17 19.63
CA ARG A 26 -21.37 -14.39 18.80
C ARG A 26 -22.02 -15.75 19.09
N SER A 27 -21.22 -16.80 19.30
CA SER A 27 -21.73 -18.15 19.64
C SER A 27 -22.51 -18.13 20.96
N ILE A 28 -21.92 -17.56 22.03
CA ILE A 28 -22.56 -17.49 23.35
C ILE A 28 -23.83 -16.63 23.35
N GLN A 29 -23.88 -15.59 22.51
CA GLN A 29 -25.11 -14.79 22.31
C GLN A 29 -26.26 -15.61 21.73
N GLN A 30 -25.97 -16.70 21.01
CA GLN A 30 -26.98 -17.54 20.34
C GLN A 30 -27.37 -18.77 21.16
N THR A 31 -26.44 -19.40 21.88
CA THR A 31 -26.63 -20.75 22.46
C THR A 31 -26.59 -20.83 23.98
N SER A 32 -26.44 -19.70 24.71
CA SER A 32 -26.30 -19.61 26.18
C SER A 32 -25.05 -20.26 26.79
N THR A 33 -24.50 -21.31 26.17
CA THR A 33 -23.19 -21.89 26.45
C THR A 33 -22.38 -22.06 25.15
N ALA A 34 -21.05 -22.12 25.24
CA ALA A 34 -20.17 -22.37 24.09
C ALA A 34 -18.99 -23.29 24.45
N SER A 35 -18.53 -24.04 23.45
CA SER A 35 -17.31 -24.84 23.53
C SER A 35 -16.15 -24.11 22.85
N VAL A 36 -15.03 -23.97 23.57
CA VAL A 36 -13.90 -23.10 23.20
C VAL A 36 -12.56 -23.80 23.41
N ALA A 37 -11.57 -23.41 22.63
CA ALA A 37 -10.16 -23.71 22.85
C ALA A 37 -9.51 -22.52 23.56
N VAL A 38 -8.78 -22.78 24.65
CA VAL A 38 -8.10 -21.78 25.48
C VAL A 38 -6.60 -22.02 25.37
N THR A 39 -5.85 -21.04 24.86
CA THR A 39 -4.39 -21.07 24.77
C THR A 39 -3.78 -20.40 25.99
N ILE A 40 -2.77 -21.04 26.58
CA ILE A 40 -2.08 -20.55 27.79
C ILE A 40 -0.57 -20.39 27.58
N ASP A 41 0.07 -19.55 28.39
CA ASP A 41 1.51 -19.21 28.27
C ASP A 41 2.48 -20.34 28.64
N ASP A 42 2.11 -21.22 29.58
CA ASP A 42 2.99 -22.27 30.13
C ASP A 42 2.23 -23.59 30.27
N LEU A 43 2.80 -24.68 29.74
CA LEU A 43 2.29 -26.05 29.92
C LEU A 43 2.18 -26.45 31.39
N ASN A 44 3.02 -25.89 32.27
CA ASN A 44 2.97 -26.14 33.71
C ASN A 44 1.76 -25.51 34.38
N ALA A 45 1.18 -24.46 33.79
CA ALA A 45 -0.04 -23.83 34.30
C ALA A 45 -1.30 -24.72 34.11
N GLN A 46 -1.24 -25.78 33.28
CA GLN A 46 -2.30 -26.79 33.22
C GLN A 46 -2.38 -27.67 34.47
N LYS A 47 -1.30 -27.72 35.27
CA LYS A 47 -1.17 -28.63 36.43
C LYS A 47 -1.39 -27.94 37.78
N ASP A 48 -1.52 -26.62 37.79
CA ASP A 48 -1.68 -25.86 39.03
C ASP A 48 -3.16 -25.78 39.42
N SER A 49 -3.62 -26.70 40.26
CA SER A 49 -5.01 -26.79 40.72
C SER A 49 -5.49 -25.62 41.58
N SER A 50 -4.60 -24.70 41.96
CA SER A 50 -4.92 -23.55 42.82
C SER A 50 -5.41 -22.33 42.06
N VAL A 51 -5.22 -22.30 40.73
CA VAL A 51 -5.47 -21.12 39.89
C VAL A 51 -6.79 -21.21 39.12
N PHE A 52 -7.34 -22.41 38.87
CA PHE A 52 -8.62 -22.59 38.19
C PHE A 52 -9.43 -23.77 38.78
N ASP A 53 -10.61 -24.06 38.22
CA ASP A 53 -11.39 -25.28 38.47
C ASP A 53 -11.82 -25.82 37.09
N TRP A 54 -11.28 -26.97 36.67
CA TRP A 54 -11.30 -27.46 35.27
C TRP A 54 -12.36 -28.51 35.00
N ALA A 55 -13.44 -28.60 35.79
CA ALA A 55 -14.46 -29.64 35.59
C ALA A 55 -15.01 -29.70 34.14
N LYS A 56 -14.96 -28.58 33.41
CA LYS A 56 -15.42 -28.45 32.02
C LYS A 56 -14.30 -28.39 30.96
N CYS A 57 -13.03 -28.42 31.36
CA CYS A 57 -11.88 -28.21 30.48
C CYS A 57 -10.92 -29.41 30.50
N LYS A 58 -10.42 -29.82 29.33
CA LYS A 58 -9.42 -30.89 29.18
C LYS A 58 -8.21 -30.37 28.43
N GLY A 59 -7.02 -30.57 28.99
CA GLY A 59 -5.76 -30.27 28.28
C GLY A 59 -5.46 -31.27 27.18
N LEU A 60 -4.81 -30.79 26.13
CA LEU A 60 -4.22 -31.64 25.09
C LEU A 60 -2.80 -32.02 25.50
N GLU A 61 -2.44 -33.30 25.32
CA GLU A 61 -1.11 -33.78 25.70
C GLU A 61 -0.02 -33.03 24.94
N ASN A 62 0.95 -32.48 25.69
CA ASN A 62 2.10 -31.73 25.18
C ASN A 62 1.77 -30.44 24.39
N GLU A 63 0.53 -29.96 24.44
CA GLU A 63 0.13 -28.71 23.81
C GLU A 63 -0.37 -27.70 24.86
N PRO A 64 -0.03 -26.40 24.77
CA PRO A 64 -0.49 -25.37 25.70
C PRO A 64 -1.94 -24.93 25.40
N VAL A 65 -2.81 -25.90 25.12
CA VAL A 65 -4.21 -25.68 24.73
C VAL A 65 -5.14 -26.54 25.58
N LEU A 66 -6.17 -25.91 26.12
CA LEU A 66 -7.27 -26.55 26.85
C LEU A 66 -8.53 -26.50 25.98
N LEU A 67 -9.23 -27.62 25.85
CA LEU A 67 -10.56 -27.69 25.24
C LEU A 67 -11.61 -27.67 26.33
N CYS A 68 -12.42 -26.61 26.35
CA CYS A 68 -13.47 -26.42 27.32
C CYS A 68 -14.85 -26.51 26.65
N ASN A 69 -15.76 -27.28 27.24
CA ASN A 69 -17.10 -27.47 26.69
C ASN A 69 -18.16 -26.83 27.59
N ASP A 70 -19.25 -26.36 26.98
CA ASP A 70 -20.45 -25.88 27.68
C ASP A 70 -20.18 -24.77 28.71
N LEU A 71 -19.31 -23.82 28.34
CA LEU A 71 -19.01 -22.67 29.19
C LEU A 71 -20.04 -21.55 29.02
N THR A 72 -20.45 -20.95 30.12
CA THR A 72 -21.27 -19.73 30.12
C THR A 72 -20.44 -18.50 29.76
N LYS A 73 -21.12 -17.39 29.48
CA LYS A 73 -20.46 -16.09 29.22
C LYS A 73 -19.59 -15.65 30.39
N GLU A 74 -20.07 -15.85 31.61
CA GLU A 74 -19.36 -15.48 32.84
C GLU A 74 -18.12 -16.36 33.02
N GLU A 75 -18.23 -17.66 32.79
CA GLU A 75 -17.10 -18.60 32.86
C GLU A 75 -16.02 -18.25 31.81
N ILE A 76 -16.42 -17.90 30.59
CA ILE A 76 -15.48 -17.48 29.52
C ILE A 76 -14.80 -16.15 29.86
N ASN A 77 -15.53 -15.18 30.41
CA ASN A 77 -14.94 -13.92 30.86
C ASN A 77 -13.97 -14.13 32.03
N SER A 78 -14.30 -15.03 32.97
CA SER A 78 -13.41 -15.41 34.07
C SER A 78 -12.14 -16.07 33.57
N LEU A 79 -12.22 -16.94 32.56
CA LEU A 79 -11.03 -17.51 31.91
C LEU A 79 -10.19 -16.44 31.24
N ALA A 80 -10.81 -15.51 30.52
CA ALA A 80 -10.10 -14.45 29.83
C ALA A 80 -9.41 -13.46 30.80
N ALA A 81 -9.95 -13.27 32.00
CA ALA A 81 -9.36 -12.43 33.02
C ALA A 81 -8.06 -12.99 33.61
N LEU A 82 -7.73 -14.26 33.35
CA LEU A 82 -6.56 -14.91 33.94
C LEU A 82 -5.29 -14.51 33.19
N PRO A 83 -4.20 -14.19 33.90
CA PRO A 83 -3.01 -13.58 33.32
C PRO A 83 -2.30 -14.51 32.33
N ASN A 84 -2.34 -15.81 32.58
CA ASN A 84 -1.73 -16.87 31.80
C ASN A 84 -2.56 -17.33 30.59
N VAL A 85 -3.78 -16.81 30.42
CA VAL A 85 -4.60 -17.08 29.23
C VAL A 85 -4.26 -16.07 28.15
N GLN A 86 -3.75 -16.55 27.02
CA GLN A 86 -3.43 -15.71 25.86
C GLN A 86 -4.66 -15.49 24.97
N LYS A 87 -5.45 -16.54 24.75
CA LYS A 87 -6.48 -16.54 23.71
C LYS A 87 -7.59 -17.54 23.98
N ILE A 88 -8.83 -17.19 23.64
CA ILE A 88 -10.00 -18.07 23.63
C ILE A 88 -10.64 -18.05 22.23
N THR A 89 -10.72 -19.20 21.57
CA THR A 89 -11.30 -19.36 20.22
C THR A 89 -12.38 -20.45 20.19
N ASN A 90 -13.24 -20.46 19.18
CA ASN A 90 -14.15 -21.60 18.98
C ASN A 90 -13.34 -22.87 18.67
N ILE A 91 -13.83 -24.02 19.12
CA ILE A 91 -13.32 -25.31 18.68
C ILE A 91 -13.71 -25.47 17.20
N ALA A 92 -12.73 -25.66 16.31
CA ALA A 92 -13.02 -25.97 14.93
C ALA A 92 -13.73 -27.33 14.90
N ASP A 93 -14.96 -27.35 14.38
CA ASP A 93 -15.75 -28.57 14.27
C ASP A 93 -15.14 -29.45 13.18
N ILE A 94 -14.16 -30.28 13.57
CA ILE A 94 -13.47 -31.24 12.67
C ILE A 94 -14.38 -32.39 12.22
N SER A 95 -15.66 -32.37 12.61
CA SER A 95 -16.62 -33.43 12.33
C SER A 95 -17.37 -33.28 11.00
N ALA A 96 -17.21 -32.15 10.27
CA ALA A 96 -17.95 -31.92 9.02
C ALA A 96 -17.01 -31.61 7.82
N PRO A 97 -16.81 -32.54 6.87
CA PRO A 97 -16.37 -32.16 5.54
C PRO A 97 -17.44 -31.27 4.90
N CYS A 98 -17.03 -30.12 4.37
CA CYS A 98 -17.91 -29.10 3.80
C CYS A 98 -18.99 -29.69 2.88
N PRO A 99 -20.29 -29.47 3.15
CA PRO A 99 -21.31 -29.71 2.14
C PRO A 99 -21.31 -28.52 1.16
N LEU A 100 -20.92 -28.80 -0.08
CA LEU A 100 -21.34 -28.02 -1.24
C LEU A 100 -22.87 -28.12 -1.38
N ASN A 101 -23.50 -27.02 -1.80
CA ASN A 101 -24.92 -26.82 -2.09
C ASN A 101 -25.86 -26.56 -0.90
N ILE A 102 -26.12 -25.27 -0.66
CA ILE A 102 -27.44 -24.81 -0.23
C ILE A 102 -27.93 -23.80 -1.26
N ILE A 103 -28.97 -24.19 -2.00
CA ILE A 103 -29.75 -23.30 -2.87
C ILE A 103 -30.58 -22.37 -1.96
N PRO A 104 -30.44 -21.04 -2.04
CA PRO A 104 -31.27 -20.14 -1.24
C PRO A 104 -32.70 -20.06 -1.79
N LYS A 105 -33.67 -20.13 -0.86
CA LYS A 105 -35.10 -19.86 -1.06
C LYS A 105 -35.32 -18.36 -1.37
N PRO A 106 -36.25 -17.98 -2.26
CA PRO A 106 -36.37 -16.60 -2.75
C PRO A 106 -37.07 -15.70 -1.72
N ALA A 107 -36.45 -14.56 -1.43
CA ALA A 107 -37.10 -13.40 -0.81
C ALA A 107 -36.53 -12.12 -1.42
N ASP A 108 -37.44 -11.42 -2.10
CA ASP A 108 -37.51 -10.03 -2.54
C ASP A 108 -36.32 -9.33 -3.21
N THR A 109 -36.67 -8.74 -4.35
CA THR A 109 -35.91 -7.97 -5.32
C THR A 109 -35.03 -6.89 -4.70
N ALA A 110 -33.80 -7.25 -4.32
CA ALA A 110 -32.68 -6.34 -4.22
C ALA A 110 -31.83 -6.46 -5.49
N ALA A 111 -31.44 -5.32 -6.06
CA ALA A 111 -30.59 -5.23 -7.24
C ALA A 111 -29.34 -6.11 -7.07
N ALA A 112 -28.98 -6.83 -8.15
CA ALA A 112 -27.81 -7.70 -8.17
C ALA A 112 -26.56 -6.93 -7.64
N PRO A 113 -25.80 -7.48 -6.69
CA PRO A 113 -24.57 -6.84 -6.25
C PRO A 113 -23.60 -6.82 -7.42
N THR A 114 -23.22 -5.61 -7.82
CA THR A 114 -22.09 -5.38 -8.72
C THR A 114 -20.89 -6.16 -8.19
N PRO A 115 -20.11 -6.87 -9.05
CA PRO A 115 -18.90 -7.55 -8.60
C PRO A 115 -17.96 -6.54 -7.92
N SER A 116 -17.64 -6.78 -6.65
CA SER A 116 -16.69 -5.97 -5.89
C SER A 116 -15.34 -5.92 -6.61
N ALA A 117 -14.74 -4.73 -6.72
CA ALA A 117 -13.42 -4.52 -7.31
C ALA A 117 -12.27 -5.09 -6.44
N CYS A 118 -12.59 -5.55 -5.23
CA CYS A 118 -11.66 -6.16 -4.28
C CYS A 118 -12.16 -7.50 -3.75
N ASP A 119 -11.21 -8.29 -3.26
CA ASP A 119 -11.46 -9.48 -2.44
C ASP A 119 -12.18 -9.09 -1.14
N LYS A 120 -12.74 -10.08 -0.46
CA LYS A 120 -13.29 -9.87 0.88
C LYS A 120 -12.18 -9.45 1.85
N PRO A 121 -12.36 -8.38 2.64
CA PRO A 121 -11.35 -7.96 3.61
C PRO A 121 -11.04 -9.05 4.63
N MET A 122 -9.74 -9.34 4.79
CA MET A 122 -9.21 -10.21 5.83
C MET A 122 -8.93 -9.37 7.08
N GLU A 123 -9.38 -9.84 8.23
CA GLU A 123 -9.13 -9.19 9.52
C GLU A 123 -7.78 -9.63 10.11
N GLY A 124 -7.12 -8.72 10.81
CA GLY A 124 -5.96 -9.06 11.64
C GLY A 124 -4.64 -9.19 10.90
N ILE A 125 -4.59 -8.78 9.63
CA ILE A 125 -3.40 -8.88 8.78
C ILE A 125 -3.01 -7.48 8.29
N ASP A 126 -1.82 -7.04 8.67
CA ASP A 126 -1.14 -5.90 8.05
C ASP A 126 -0.16 -6.43 6.99
N TYR A 127 0.10 -5.58 6.00
CA TYR A 127 1.16 -5.80 5.04
C TYR A 127 2.17 -4.67 5.26
N ASP A 128 3.37 -5.01 5.73
CA ASP A 128 4.34 -4.00 6.14
C ASP A 128 4.98 -3.28 4.95
N GLY A 129 5.00 -1.95 5.03
CA GLY A 129 5.64 -1.05 4.06
C GLY A 129 4.92 -0.96 2.71
N LYS A 130 5.63 -0.41 1.70
CA LYS A 130 5.14 -0.23 0.32
C LYS A 130 3.88 0.65 0.19
N ASP A 131 3.68 1.56 1.15
CA ASP A 131 2.63 2.56 1.10
C ASP A 131 2.87 3.55 -0.05
N ILE A 132 1.89 3.69 -0.93
CA ILE A 132 1.83 4.69 -2.00
C ILE A 132 1.35 6.02 -1.42
N LYS A 133 0.24 5.97 -0.68
CA LYS A 133 -0.38 7.09 0.03
C LYS A 133 -1.36 6.55 1.06
N SER A 134 -1.86 7.44 1.92
CA SER A 134 -2.98 7.14 2.82
C SER A 134 -4.19 8.03 2.56
N THR A 135 -5.37 7.52 2.86
CA THR A 135 -6.65 8.23 2.80
C THR A 135 -7.43 8.01 4.09
N GLN A 136 -8.35 8.91 4.42
CA GLN A 136 -9.20 8.78 5.62
C GLN A 136 -10.56 8.21 5.24
N ARG A 137 -10.94 7.09 5.86
CA ARG A 137 -12.23 6.40 5.68
C ARG A 137 -12.68 5.77 6.98
N SER A 138 -13.92 6.03 7.36
CA SER A 138 -14.55 5.44 8.54
C SER A 138 -14.85 3.95 8.39
N ASN A 139 -14.89 3.43 7.16
CA ASN A 139 -15.14 2.02 6.86
C ASN A 139 -14.03 1.43 5.97
N SER A 140 -13.60 0.21 6.27
CA SER A 140 -12.62 -0.54 5.48
C SER A 140 -13.08 -0.86 4.06
N ASP A 141 -14.39 -0.92 3.81
CA ASP A 141 -14.94 -1.22 2.49
C ASP A 141 -14.71 -0.05 1.52
N ASP A 142 -14.72 1.19 2.03
CA ASP A 142 -14.45 2.39 1.23
C ASP A 142 -12.98 2.47 0.77
N CYS A 143 -12.07 1.76 1.43
CA CYS A 143 -10.68 1.66 1.01
C CYS A 143 -10.52 0.90 -0.32
N CYS A 144 -11.49 0.04 -0.67
CA CYS A 144 -11.45 -0.68 -1.92
C CYS A 144 -11.51 0.29 -3.10
N ASP A 145 -12.42 1.26 -3.08
CA ASP A 145 -12.55 2.26 -4.14
C ASP A 145 -11.32 3.17 -4.20
N ASP A 146 -10.78 3.55 -3.04
CA ASP A 146 -9.56 4.36 -2.98
C ASP A 146 -8.35 3.64 -3.62
N CYS A 147 -8.18 2.34 -3.31
CA CYS A 147 -7.11 1.54 -3.91
C CYS A 147 -7.39 1.25 -5.38
N ALA A 148 -8.63 0.87 -5.72
CA ALA A 148 -9.03 0.61 -7.10
C ALA A 148 -8.79 1.83 -7.99
N ASN A 149 -9.00 3.05 -7.51
CA ASN A 149 -8.77 4.29 -8.26
C ASN A 149 -7.35 4.87 -8.12
N THR A 150 -6.45 4.21 -7.39
CA THR A 150 -5.07 4.66 -7.22
C THR A 150 -4.14 3.86 -8.14
N PRO A 151 -3.50 4.51 -9.14
CA PRO A 151 -2.52 3.84 -10.00
C PRO A 151 -1.44 3.13 -9.19
N GLY A 152 -1.17 1.87 -9.55
CA GLY A 152 -0.17 1.04 -8.86
C GLY A 152 -0.63 0.42 -7.53
N CYS A 153 -1.84 0.71 -7.03
CA CYS A 153 -2.34 0.08 -5.80
C CYS A 153 -2.83 -1.34 -6.06
N VAL A 154 -2.36 -2.30 -5.26
CA VAL A 154 -2.75 -3.71 -5.38
C VAL A 154 -3.41 -4.26 -4.12
N VAL A 155 -3.18 -3.61 -2.98
CA VAL A 155 -3.74 -3.99 -1.68
C VAL A 155 -3.90 -2.73 -0.83
N TYR A 156 -4.95 -2.70 -0.01
CA TYR A 156 -5.06 -1.73 1.06
C TYR A 156 -5.00 -2.40 2.42
N VAL A 157 -4.57 -1.65 3.43
CA VAL A 157 -4.74 -1.99 4.85
C VAL A 157 -5.48 -0.85 5.51
N TRP A 158 -6.68 -1.10 6.02
CA TRP A 158 -7.43 -0.16 6.85
C TRP A 158 -7.05 -0.36 8.31
N ALA A 159 -6.77 0.74 9.02
CA ALA A 159 -6.55 0.74 10.46
C ALA A 159 -7.49 1.74 11.13
N PRO A 160 -7.94 1.49 12.37
CA PRO A 160 -8.88 2.35 13.09
C PRO A 160 -8.23 3.63 13.65
N TRP A 161 -7.07 4.03 13.14
CA TRP A 161 -6.37 5.23 13.58
C TRP A 161 -6.99 6.47 12.95
N ASN A 162 -7.09 7.56 13.73
CA ASN A 162 -7.64 8.85 13.30
C ASN A 162 -9.05 8.75 12.68
N ASP A 163 -9.96 8.02 13.34
CA ASP A 163 -11.31 7.72 12.84
C ASP A 163 -11.34 6.86 11.56
N GLY A 164 -10.22 6.23 11.22
CA GLY A 164 -10.09 5.23 10.16
C GLY A 164 -9.20 5.70 9.01
N THR A 165 -8.08 5.02 8.82
CA THR A 165 -7.09 5.33 7.77
C THR A 165 -6.91 4.14 6.83
N CYS A 166 -7.02 4.36 5.52
CA CYS A 166 -6.62 3.40 4.49
C CYS A 166 -5.15 3.65 4.11
N PHE A 167 -4.33 2.63 4.23
CA PHE A 167 -2.97 2.59 3.73
C PHE A 167 -2.96 1.86 2.39
N LEU A 168 -2.76 2.60 1.30
CA LEU A 168 -2.82 2.09 -0.07
C LEU A 168 -1.42 1.62 -0.48
N LYS A 169 -1.27 0.36 -0.89
CA LYS A 169 0.04 -0.26 -1.06
C LYS A 169 0.25 -0.82 -2.46
N SER A 170 1.49 -0.72 -2.94
CA SER A 170 1.88 -1.18 -4.28
C SER A 170 2.15 -2.67 -4.39
N SER A 171 2.32 -3.37 -3.26
CA SER A 171 2.46 -4.82 -3.20
C SER A 171 1.97 -5.36 -1.85
N THR A 172 1.73 -6.67 -1.76
CA THR A 172 1.36 -7.33 -0.50
C THR A 172 2.53 -7.52 0.45
N GLY A 173 3.76 -7.10 0.13
CA GLY A 173 4.89 -7.11 1.06
C GLY A 173 5.01 -8.37 1.93
N ASN A 174 5.47 -8.19 3.18
CA ASN A 174 5.40 -9.22 4.21
C ASN A 174 4.08 -9.08 4.99
N SER A 175 3.35 -10.19 5.15
CA SER A 175 2.15 -10.22 5.99
C SER A 175 2.52 -10.35 7.47
N VAL A 176 2.06 -9.43 8.29
CA VAL A 176 2.28 -9.43 9.74
C VAL A 176 0.94 -9.44 10.46
N PRO A 177 0.73 -10.35 11.44
CA PRO A 177 -0.46 -10.31 12.27
C PRO A 177 -0.53 -8.98 13.05
N LYS A 178 -1.62 -8.23 12.88
CA LYS A 178 -1.82 -6.94 13.55
C LYS A 178 -3.28 -6.75 13.93
N TRP A 179 -3.53 -6.43 15.19
CA TRP A 179 -4.89 -6.33 15.70
C TRP A 179 -5.62 -5.08 15.19
N GLY A 180 -6.93 -5.21 14.94
CA GLY A 180 -7.81 -4.11 14.56
C GLY A 180 -7.73 -3.66 13.11
N VAL A 181 -6.79 -4.18 12.31
CA VAL A 181 -6.66 -3.82 10.89
C VAL A 181 -7.44 -4.78 9.99
N LYS A 182 -7.79 -4.29 8.80
CA LYS A 182 -8.45 -5.06 7.74
C LYS A 182 -7.74 -4.84 6.42
N ALA A 183 -7.44 -5.90 5.68
CA ALA A 183 -6.75 -5.79 4.41
C ALA A 183 -7.47 -6.53 3.29
N ALA A 184 -7.53 -5.94 2.10
CA ALA A 184 -8.06 -6.62 0.92
C ALA A 184 -7.24 -6.29 -0.32
N LYS A 185 -7.10 -7.28 -1.20
CA LYS A 185 -6.46 -7.13 -2.51
C LYS A 185 -7.49 -6.63 -3.52
N VAL A 186 -7.04 -5.82 -4.47
CA VAL A 186 -7.88 -5.37 -5.58
C VAL A 186 -7.89 -6.43 -6.66
N THR A 187 -9.06 -6.98 -7.00
CA THR A 187 -9.22 -8.03 -8.04
C THR A 187 -9.24 -7.44 -9.44
N LYS A 188 -9.58 -6.15 -9.54
CA LYS A 188 -9.51 -5.37 -10.77
C LYS A 188 -8.95 -3.99 -10.44
N PRO A 189 -7.60 -3.83 -10.35
CA PRO A 189 -6.98 -2.51 -10.26
C PRO A 189 -7.55 -1.61 -11.35
N ALA A 190 -7.67 -0.29 -11.12
CA ALA A 190 -7.98 0.63 -12.21
C ALA A 190 -7.09 0.25 -13.38
N LYS A 191 -7.72 -0.01 -14.52
CA LYS A 191 -7.00 -0.05 -15.79
C LYS A 191 -6.33 1.31 -15.85
N VAL A 192 -5.02 1.33 -15.68
CA VAL A 192 -4.21 2.51 -15.93
C VAL A 192 -4.61 2.92 -17.34
N ILE A 193 -5.37 4.01 -17.49
CA ILE A 193 -5.41 4.70 -18.76
C ILE A 193 -4.04 5.36 -18.82
N LYS A 194 -3.04 4.53 -19.09
CA LYS A 194 -1.69 4.95 -19.40
C LYS A 194 -1.89 5.81 -20.65
N PRO A 195 -1.40 7.05 -20.69
CA PRO A 195 -1.23 7.73 -21.95
C PRO A 195 -0.57 6.73 -22.90
N ALA A 196 -1.22 6.45 -24.02
CA ALA A 196 -0.75 5.40 -24.92
C ALA A 196 0.69 5.72 -25.36
N GLY A 197 1.62 4.82 -25.06
CA GLY A 197 2.92 4.74 -25.72
C GLY A 197 3.98 5.76 -25.27
N SER A 198 4.31 5.83 -23.98
CA SER A 198 5.58 6.41 -23.52
C SER A 198 6.75 5.44 -23.68
N CYS A 199 6.54 4.12 -23.73
CA CYS A 199 7.61 3.14 -23.93
C CYS A 199 7.31 2.10 -25.02
N GLU A 200 8.38 1.59 -25.60
CA GLU A 200 8.38 0.37 -26.41
C GLU A 200 8.02 -0.87 -25.55
N ALA A 201 7.87 -2.02 -26.21
CA ALA A 201 7.64 -3.28 -25.51
C ALA A 201 8.81 -3.61 -24.57
N VAL A 202 8.48 -4.10 -23.37
CA VAL A 202 9.46 -4.52 -22.36
C VAL A 202 10.28 -5.70 -22.88
N GLN A 203 11.59 -5.59 -22.71
CA GLN A 203 12.57 -6.62 -23.02
C GLN A 203 12.99 -7.34 -21.73
N ASP A 204 12.74 -8.65 -21.68
CA ASP A 204 13.18 -9.49 -20.57
C ASP A 204 14.66 -9.84 -20.71
N ASN A 205 15.36 -9.80 -19.57
CA ASN A 205 16.76 -10.19 -19.43
C ASN A 205 17.75 -9.37 -20.28
N VAL A 206 17.43 -8.10 -20.53
CA VAL A 206 18.30 -7.18 -21.28
C VAL A 206 18.69 -6.02 -20.39
N ASP A 207 19.99 -5.88 -20.15
CA ASP A 207 20.59 -4.71 -19.52
C ASP A 207 21.24 -3.84 -20.61
N TYR A 208 21.26 -2.53 -20.38
CA TYR A 208 21.92 -1.56 -21.22
C TYR A 208 23.05 -0.96 -20.39
N GLU A 209 24.32 -1.24 -20.70
CA GLU A 209 25.41 -0.90 -19.78
C GLU A 209 25.74 0.60 -19.77
N GLY A 210 25.87 1.16 -18.55
CA GLY A 210 26.28 2.55 -18.32
C GLY A 210 25.21 3.60 -18.64
N ASN A 211 25.64 4.86 -18.79
CA ASN A 211 24.78 6.02 -19.08
C ASN A 211 23.65 6.27 -18.06
N ASP A 212 23.80 5.80 -16.81
CA ASP A 212 22.84 6.05 -15.74
C ASP A 212 22.81 7.55 -15.38
N ILE A 213 21.63 8.15 -15.51
CA ILE A 213 21.33 9.52 -15.07
C ILE A 213 21.06 9.51 -13.56
N THR A 214 20.16 8.61 -13.15
CA THR A 214 19.67 8.47 -11.78
C THR A 214 18.98 7.12 -11.61
N SER A 215 18.55 6.81 -10.40
CA SER A 215 17.70 5.65 -10.13
C SER A 215 16.53 5.98 -9.22
N THR A 216 15.44 5.23 -9.41
CA THR A 216 14.21 5.32 -8.60
C THR A 216 13.85 3.94 -8.07
N GLN A 217 13.11 3.89 -6.96
CA GLN A 217 12.64 2.62 -6.40
C GLN A 217 11.20 2.34 -6.86
N ARG A 218 11.01 1.21 -7.56
CA ARG A 218 9.71 0.72 -8.05
C ARG A 218 9.62 -0.78 -7.92
N SER A 219 8.55 -1.27 -7.30
CA SER A 219 8.29 -2.70 -7.17
C SER A 219 7.93 -3.38 -8.49
N ASN A 220 7.53 -2.62 -9.51
CA ASN A 220 7.17 -3.13 -10.83
C ASN A 220 7.97 -2.40 -11.93
N SER A 221 8.45 -3.15 -12.93
CA SER A 221 9.17 -2.59 -14.08
C SER A 221 8.33 -1.64 -14.94
N ASP A 222 7.00 -1.79 -14.93
CA ASP A 222 6.07 -0.98 -15.72
C ASP A 222 6.02 0.48 -15.24
N ASP A 223 6.37 0.73 -13.97
CA ASP A 223 6.42 2.06 -13.38
C ASP A 223 7.69 2.82 -13.79
N CYS A 224 8.76 2.10 -14.16
CA CYS A 224 10.01 2.71 -14.63
C CYS A 224 9.86 3.47 -15.95
N CYS A 225 8.86 3.07 -16.75
CA CYS A 225 8.52 3.77 -17.98
C CYS A 225 8.14 5.22 -17.71
N ASP A 226 7.30 5.45 -16.69
CA ASP A 226 6.83 6.78 -16.34
C ASP A 226 7.94 7.57 -15.64
N ASP A 227 8.75 6.91 -14.81
CA ASP A 227 9.92 7.55 -14.19
C ASP A 227 10.91 8.05 -15.25
N CYS A 228 11.22 7.24 -16.26
CA CYS A 228 12.10 7.64 -17.36
C CYS A 228 11.43 8.69 -18.26
N ALA A 229 10.15 8.55 -18.58
CA ALA A 229 9.42 9.53 -19.36
C ALA A 229 9.43 10.92 -18.70
N ASN A 230 9.36 10.98 -17.37
CA ASN A 230 9.40 12.23 -16.59
C ASN A 230 10.82 12.68 -16.21
N THR A 231 11.88 11.95 -16.59
CA THR A 231 13.26 12.31 -16.30
C THR A 231 13.89 12.96 -17.53
N PRO A 232 14.24 14.26 -17.48
CA PRO A 232 14.86 14.94 -18.61
C PRO A 232 16.10 14.21 -19.12
N GLY A 233 16.13 13.98 -20.43
CA GLY A 233 17.22 13.26 -21.10
C GLY A 233 17.19 11.74 -20.93
N CYS A 234 16.23 11.14 -20.24
CA CYS A 234 16.09 9.69 -20.16
C CYS A 234 15.48 9.12 -21.43
N VAL A 235 16.12 8.08 -21.98
CA VAL A 235 15.72 7.43 -23.24
C VAL A 235 15.52 5.92 -23.10
N VAL A 236 16.03 5.32 -22.01
CA VAL A 236 15.82 3.91 -21.68
C VAL A 236 15.86 3.73 -20.17
N TYR A 237 15.06 2.79 -19.66
CA TYR A 237 15.22 2.30 -18.30
C TYR A 237 15.66 0.84 -18.28
N VAL A 238 16.34 0.47 -17.20
CA VAL A 238 16.56 -0.93 -16.82
C VAL A 238 16.05 -1.11 -15.40
N TRP A 239 15.03 -1.94 -15.21
CA TRP A 239 14.55 -2.36 -13.91
C TRP A 239 15.28 -3.62 -13.46
N ALA A 240 15.78 -3.62 -12.23
CA ALA A 240 16.35 -4.79 -11.60
C ALA A 240 15.61 -5.08 -10.28
N PRO A 241 15.46 -6.36 -9.88
CA PRO A 241 14.76 -6.76 -8.65
C PRO A 241 15.54 -6.45 -7.36
N TRP A 242 16.63 -5.69 -7.44
CA TRP A 242 17.46 -5.34 -6.27
C TRP A 242 16.73 -4.36 -5.36
N ASN A 243 16.92 -4.49 -4.04
CA ASN A 243 16.29 -3.62 -3.03
C ASN A 243 14.75 -3.56 -3.10
N ASP A 244 14.08 -4.63 -3.53
CA ASP A 244 12.65 -4.68 -3.86
C ASP A 244 12.25 -3.90 -5.13
N GLY A 245 13.18 -3.73 -6.07
CA GLY A 245 12.93 -3.20 -7.41
C GLY A 245 13.46 -1.78 -7.62
N THR A 246 14.50 -1.64 -8.44
CA THR A 246 15.14 -0.37 -8.76
C THR A 246 15.08 -0.12 -10.26
N CYS A 247 14.60 1.05 -10.68
CA CYS A 247 14.70 1.55 -12.05
C CYS A 247 15.99 2.34 -12.21
N PHE A 248 16.84 1.92 -13.13
CA PHE A 248 18.01 2.65 -13.56
C PHE A 248 17.69 3.42 -14.83
N LEU A 249 17.61 4.75 -14.71
CA LEU A 249 17.17 5.66 -15.76
C LEU A 249 18.39 6.14 -16.54
N LYS A 250 18.40 5.96 -17.86
CA LYS A 250 19.62 6.14 -18.67
C LYS A 250 19.44 7.12 -19.81
N SER A 251 20.49 7.88 -20.08
CA SER A 251 20.52 8.91 -21.13
C SER A 251 20.78 8.36 -22.54
N SER A 252 21.23 7.10 -22.63
CA SER A 252 21.42 6.39 -23.90
C SER A 252 21.19 4.90 -23.71
N ALA A 253 20.74 4.22 -24.76
CA ALA A 253 20.67 2.77 -24.78
C ALA A 253 22.06 2.12 -24.77
N GLY A 254 23.13 2.78 -25.25
CA GLY A 254 24.47 2.16 -25.22
C GLY A 254 24.52 0.74 -25.78
N ASN A 255 25.34 -0.13 -25.17
CA ASN A 255 25.43 -1.55 -25.53
C ASN A 255 24.41 -2.39 -24.73
N SER A 256 23.61 -3.18 -25.43
CA SER A 256 22.73 -4.17 -24.79
C SER A 256 23.48 -5.46 -24.46
N VAL A 257 23.36 -5.95 -23.23
CA VAL A 257 23.91 -7.24 -22.78
C VAL A 257 22.82 -8.13 -22.17
N PRO A 258 22.86 -9.45 -22.38
CA PRO A 258 21.97 -10.37 -21.69
C PRO A 258 22.27 -10.39 -20.18
N LYS A 259 21.25 -10.17 -19.36
CA LYS A 259 21.37 -10.21 -17.89
C LYS A 259 20.12 -10.78 -17.28
N TRP A 260 20.24 -11.88 -16.55
CA TRP A 260 19.08 -12.60 -16.07
C TRP A 260 18.35 -11.83 -14.95
N GLY A 261 17.02 -11.77 -15.04
CA GLY A 261 16.14 -11.17 -14.02
C GLY A 261 15.89 -9.67 -14.15
N VAL A 262 16.52 -8.97 -15.10
CA VAL A 262 16.24 -7.53 -15.35
C VAL A 262 15.19 -7.37 -16.45
N LYS A 263 14.55 -6.20 -16.49
CA LYS A 263 13.56 -5.82 -17.52
C LYS A 263 13.88 -4.43 -18.02
N SER A 264 13.92 -4.19 -19.31
CA SER A 264 14.22 -2.85 -19.86
C SER A 264 13.22 -2.45 -20.93
N ALA A 265 13.03 -1.15 -21.12
CA ALA A 265 12.32 -0.63 -22.28
C ALA A 265 12.85 0.75 -22.64
N LYS A 266 12.86 1.03 -23.94
CA LYS A 266 13.15 2.37 -24.48
C LYS A 266 11.89 3.22 -24.44
N ILE A 267 12.07 4.52 -24.31
CA ILE A 267 10.99 5.49 -24.25
C ILE A 267 10.66 5.94 -25.67
N THR A 268 9.40 5.83 -26.10
CA THR A 268 8.88 6.33 -27.38
C THR A 268 8.51 7.81 -27.33
N LYS A 269 8.33 8.38 -26.13
CA LYS A 269 8.15 9.82 -25.89
C LYS A 269 8.81 10.24 -24.57
N SER A 270 10.02 10.77 -24.64
CA SER A 270 10.69 11.43 -23.51
C SER A 270 9.97 12.74 -23.17
N ALA A 271 10.10 13.27 -21.94
CA ALA A 271 9.61 14.61 -21.56
C ALA A 271 10.20 15.76 -22.41
N GLY A 272 11.04 15.46 -23.40
CA GLY A 272 11.84 16.42 -24.14
C GLY A 272 13.11 16.75 -23.36
N SER A 273 14.03 17.44 -24.02
CA SER A 273 15.24 17.97 -23.40
C SER A 273 15.36 19.45 -23.74
N CYS A 274 16.27 20.13 -23.03
CA CYS A 274 16.77 21.40 -23.50
C CYS A 274 18.21 21.25 -23.92
N GLN A 275 18.61 22.03 -24.93
CA GLN A 275 19.99 22.24 -25.27
C GLN A 275 20.77 22.79 -24.07
N ALA A 276 22.10 22.65 -24.13
CA ALA A 276 22.98 23.17 -23.09
C ALA A 276 22.71 24.67 -22.83
N ALA A 277 22.53 25.02 -21.56
CA ALA A 277 22.19 26.37 -21.17
C ALA A 277 23.26 27.38 -21.59
N GLN A 278 22.82 28.49 -22.17
CA GLN A 278 23.66 29.56 -22.70
C GLN A 278 23.76 30.68 -21.67
N ALA A 279 24.98 30.94 -21.21
CA ALA A 279 25.26 32.03 -20.28
C ALA A 279 25.29 33.39 -21.00
N ASN A 280 24.74 34.41 -20.35
CA ASN A 280 24.67 35.80 -20.81
C ASN A 280 23.93 35.98 -22.14
N VAL A 281 22.98 35.11 -22.45
CA VAL A 281 22.12 35.20 -23.64
C VAL A 281 20.68 35.40 -23.18
N ASP A 282 19.99 36.41 -23.71
CA ASP A 282 18.56 36.67 -23.53
C ASP A 282 17.84 36.57 -24.88
N TYR A 283 16.87 35.66 -24.97
CA TYR A 283 15.97 35.58 -26.11
C TYR A 283 14.81 36.55 -25.86
N ASN A 284 14.89 37.76 -26.42
CA ASN A 284 14.00 38.84 -26.02
C ASN A 284 12.53 38.60 -26.41
N GLY A 285 11.64 38.82 -25.44
CA GLY A 285 10.20 38.81 -25.63
C GLY A 285 9.61 37.41 -25.86
N LYS A 286 8.35 37.39 -26.34
CA LYS A 286 7.56 36.17 -26.61
C LYS A 286 7.36 35.27 -25.39
N ASP A 287 7.40 35.88 -24.20
CA ASP A 287 7.18 35.17 -22.94
C ASP A 287 5.71 34.76 -22.81
N ILE A 288 5.48 33.46 -22.64
CA ILE A 288 4.17 32.87 -22.39
C ILE A 288 3.90 32.68 -20.90
N ALA A 289 4.96 32.68 -20.07
CA ALA A 289 4.84 32.62 -18.63
C ALA A 289 6.08 33.22 -17.95
N ARG A 290 5.87 33.74 -16.73
CA ARG A 290 6.93 34.14 -15.80
C ARG A 290 6.75 33.39 -14.49
N ILE A 291 7.68 32.50 -14.17
CA ILE A 291 7.59 31.59 -13.02
C ILE A 291 8.77 31.85 -12.09
N SER A 292 8.52 31.98 -10.79
CA SER A 292 9.60 32.10 -9.79
C SER A 292 10.26 30.74 -9.60
N ALA A 293 11.52 30.60 -10.00
CA ALA A 293 12.30 29.38 -9.88
C ALA A 293 13.78 29.64 -10.17
N GLU A 294 14.64 28.81 -9.60
CA GLU A 294 16.08 28.79 -9.90
C GLU A 294 16.36 28.40 -11.36
N LYS A 295 17.49 28.86 -11.90
CA LYS A 295 17.86 28.69 -13.31
C LYS A 295 17.89 27.24 -13.78
N GLU A 296 18.22 26.29 -12.89
CA GLU A 296 18.29 24.86 -13.17
C GLU A 296 16.90 24.25 -13.43
N HIS A 297 15.84 24.85 -12.91
CA HIS A 297 14.47 24.34 -13.07
C HIS A 297 13.75 24.88 -14.31
N CYS A 298 14.28 25.92 -14.96
CA CYS A 298 13.59 26.56 -16.08
C CYS A 298 13.40 25.64 -17.29
N CYS A 299 14.31 24.69 -17.52
CA CYS A 299 14.13 23.70 -18.57
C CYS A 299 12.91 22.81 -18.30
N ALA A 300 12.81 22.23 -17.09
CA ALA A 300 11.67 21.38 -16.73
C ALA A 300 10.34 22.14 -16.85
N LEU A 301 10.28 23.38 -16.38
CA LEU A 301 9.10 24.24 -16.51
C LEU A 301 8.75 24.52 -17.99
N CYS A 302 9.74 24.67 -18.86
CA CYS A 302 9.51 24.80 -20.30
C CYS A 302 8.99 23.49 -20.92
N LEU A 303 9.52 22.34 -20.50
CA LEU A 303 9.08 21.04 -21.01
C LEU A 303 7.62 20.73 -20.63
N GLU A 304 7.18 21.16 -19.46
CA GLU A 304 5.78 21.03 -19.00
C GLU A 304 4.80 21.95 -19.75
N ALA A 305 5.28 23.07 -20.31
CA ALA A 305 4.47 23.99 -21.08
C ALA A 305 4.42 23.55 -22.56
N ASP A 306 3.27 23.05 -23.02
CA ASP A 306 3.09 22.53 -24.38
C ASP A 306 3.53 23.50 -25.50
N SER A 307 3.39 24.81 -25.28
CA SER A 307 3.77 25.84 -26.24
C SER A 307 5.16 26.44 -26.03
N CYS A 308 5.92 25.98 -25.02
CA CYS A 308 7.24 26.53 -24.75
C CYS A 308 8.29 25.92 -25.69
N VAL A 309 9.09 26.80 -26.31
CA VAL A 309 10.20 26.44 -27.22
C VAL A 309 11.57 26.82 -26.64
N GLY A 310 11.60 27.54 -25.51
CA GLY A 310 12.82 27.95 -24.83
C GLY A 310 12.53 28.78 -23.60
N TYR A 311 13.56 29.13 -22.84
CA TYR A 311 13.43 29.93 -21.63
C TYR A 311 14.61 30.89 -21.47
N SER A 312 14.40 31.94 -20.69
CA SER A 312 15.47 32.79 -20.15
C SER A 312 15.27 32.95 -18.65
N HIS A 313 16.30 32.65 -17.86
CA HIS A 313 16.30 32.90 -16.42
C HIS A 313 16.97 34.24 -16.11
N TYR A 314 16.30 35.10 -15.34
CA TYR A 314 16.86 36.35 -14.85
C TYR A 314 16.25 36.72 -13.49
N GLU A 315 17.10 37.10 -12.53
CA GLU A 315 16.68 37.54 -11.19
C GLU A 315 15.67 36.60 -10.49
N GLY A 316 15.94 35.28 -10.50
CA GLY A 316 15.12 34.27 -9.81
C GLY A 316 13.81 33.89 -10.52
N HIS A 317 13.65 34.28 -11.78
CA HIS A 317 12.47 33.99 -12.58
C HIS A 317 12.84 33.31 -13.89
N CYS A 318 12.08 32.28 -14.24
CA CYS A 318 12.05 31.67 -15.56
C CYS A 318 11.01 32.38 -16.44
N TYR A 319 11.48 32.99 -17.52
CA TYR A 319 10.67 33.55 -18.59
C TYR A 319 10.55 32.48 -19.69
N LEU A 320 9.43 31.76 -19.70
CA LEU A 320 9.15 30.71 -20.68
C LEU A 320 8.70 31.33 -21.98
N LYS A 321 9.19 30.85 -23.12
CA LYS A 321 9.03 31.49 -24.43
C LYS A 321 8.23 30.61 -25.35
N GLY A 322 7.18 31.19 -25.95
CA GLY A 322 6.34 30.51 -26.94
C GLY A 322 6.98 30.45 -28.33
N GLU A 323 7.89 31.38 -28.60
CA GLU A 323 8.71 31.48 -29.81
C GLU A 323 10.13 31.93 -29.40
N LEU A 324 11.17 31.49 -30.10
CA LEU A 324 12.53 32.01 -29.87
C LEU A 324 12.65 33.40 -30.50
N GLY A 325 12.79 34.42 -29.66
CA GLY A 325 13.12 35.77 -30.08
C GLY A 325 14.59 35.91 -30.51
N ASP A 326 14.97 37.12 -30.93
CA ASP A 326 16.36 37.43 -31.27
C ASP A 326 17.26 37.26 -30.04
N ALA A 327 18.35 36.50 -30.21
CA ALA A 327 19.35 36.33 -29.19
C ALA A 327 20.13 37.64 -28.99
N SER A 328 20.21 38.10 -27.75
CA SER A 328 20.97 39.28 -27.36
C SER A 328 21.89 38.96 -26.18
N THR A 329 23.02 39.66 -26.07
CA THR A 329 23.91 39.50 -24.93
C THR A 329 23.39 40.31 -23.74
N LYS A 330 23.18 39.65 -22.60
CA LYS A 330 22.76 40.29 -21.36
C LYS A 330 23.34 39.58 -20.15
N GLU A 331 24.15 40.30 -19.37
CA GLU A 331 24.84 39.76 -18.20
C GLU A 331 23.84 39.25 -17.15
N GLY A 332 24.12 38.08 -16.59
CA GLY A 332 23.29 37.46 -15.54
C GLY A 332 22.08 36.67 -16.06
N VAL A 333 21.82 36.68 -17.37
CA VAL A 333 20.77 35.83 -17.97
C VAL A 333 21.33 34.46 -18.32
N THR A 334 20.56 33.41 -18.07
CA THR A 334 20.85 32.05 -18.54
C THR A 334 19.68 31.54 -19.35
N SER A 335 19.88 31.22 -20.62
CA SER A 335 18.81 30.77 -21.52
C SER A 335 18.99 29.33 -21.97
N GLY A 336 17.90 28.69 -22.37
CA GLY A 336 17.91 27.37 -22.97
C GLY A 336 16.85 27.25 -24.06
N VAL A 337 17.12 26.37 -25.02
CA VAL A 337 16.21 26.05 -26.13
C VAL A 337 15.71 24.64 -25.92
N ARG A 338 14.40 24.42 -26.08
CA ARG A 338 13.79 23.09 -26.05
C ARG A 338 14.12 22.35 -27.36
N ASP A 339 14.50 21.08 -27.26
CA ASP A 339 14.69 20.17 -28.40
C ASP A 339 13.35 19.63 -28.97
#